data_AF-A0A1S2MCY6-F1
#
_entry.id   AF-A0A1S2MCY6-F1
#
_cell.length_a   1.000
_cell.length_b   1.000
_cell.length_c   1.000
_cell.angle_alpha   90.00
_cell.angle_beta   90.00
_cell.angle_gamma   90.00
#
_symmetry.space_group_name_H-M   'P 1'
#
loop_
_entity.id
_entity.type
_entity.pdbx_description
1 polymer ?
#
loop_
_entity_poly.entity_id
_entity_poly.type
_entity_poly.pdbx_seq_one_letter_code
_entity_poly.pdbx_strand_id
1 'polypeptide(L)'
;MNRKEANNHIGKQIRVVDPLLGSYIGELIDIIAEPKKPWRGKVTISAIEQYPVQNLTDSKEQSITHPPFTSGETYEVPGSKIESVGDVELHLNYNESLINALLNEVNYFQTEKNKVARVLAQLQEELKKADPTYEINNADELDYQYYTIAKDGDYVYIIDENNNQVPLNDCPFDFQIRVNGRWITVHYSDDLVFLDQKQKVHHLKEGSQIRLNKDQFDPYHIFINELEKPALDSLNNGLQKFKISHDHCVNCHNTLLNQYLASDEEKVFKGVNFISYQKGGDTVLVQHHYEREINDNGEDVTYDRFEFTNDKGKRLLMTYSTEKTK
;
A
#
# COMPACT_ATOMS: atom_id res chain seq x y z
N MET A 1 19.53 39.69 -7.98
CA MET A 1 20.30 40.63 -8.84
C MET A 1 19.65 42.02 -8.80
N ASN A 2 20.40 43.13 -8.95
CA ASN A 2 19.77 44.47 -9.08
C ASN A 2 19.39 44.78 -10.55
N ARG A 3 18.50 45.77 -10.77
CA ARG A 3 18.01 46.12 -12.12
C ARG A 3 19.13 46.51 -13.10
N LYS A 4 20.18 47.18 -12.62
CA LYS A 4 21.28 47.64 -13.48
C LYS A 4 22.13 46.46 -13.95
N GLU A 5 22.42 45.52 -13.05
CA GLU A 5 23.08 44.26 -13.37
C GLU A 5 22.25 43.44 -14.34
N ALA A 6 20.94 43.34 -14.12
CA ALA A 6 20.04 42.58 -14.98
C ALA A 6 20.06 43.07 -16.44
N ASN A 7 20.12 44.39 -16.67
CA ASN A 7 20.25 44.94 -18.03
C ASN A 7 21.51 44.43 -18.76
N ASN A 8 22.59 44.15 -18.03
CA ASN A 8 23.83 43.61 -18.61
C ASN A 8 23.77 42.09 -18.86
N HIS A 9 22.71 41.43 -18.39
CA HIS A 9 22.47 39.99 -18.51
C HIS A 9 21.30 39.67 -19.45
N ILE A 10 20.73 40.66 -20.15
CA ILE A 10 19.77 40.39 -21.23
C ILE A 10 20.47 39.58 -22.32
N GLY A 11 19.85 38.47 -22.74
CA GLY A 11 20.42 37.49 -23.67
C GLY A 11 21.46 36.56 -23.05
N LYS A 12 21.67 36.59 -21.73
CA LYS A 12 22.61 35.70 -21.02
C LYS A 12 21.87 34.69 -20.16
N GLN A 13 22.58 33.61 -19.84
CA GLN A 13 22.11 32.61 -18.88
C GLN A 13 22.05 33.20 -17.45
N ILE A 14 20.95 32.92 -16.77
CA ILE A 14 20.65 33.31 -15.41
C ILE A 14 20.07 32.11 -14.65
N ARG A 15 20.12 32.18 -13.33
CA ARG A 15 19.53 31.20 -12.43
C ARG A 15 18.28 31.81 -11.80
N VAL A 16 17.19 31.06 -11.81
CA VAL A 16 15.96 31.39 -11.09
C VAL A 16 15.90 30.51 -9.85
N VAL A 17 16.01 31.11 -8.66
CA VAL A 17 16.01 30.40 -7.38
C VAL A 17 14.74 30.71 -6.62
N ASP A 18 14.02 29.65 -6.25
CA ASP A 18 12.87 29.71 -5.35
C ASP A 18 13.01 28.62 -4.27
N PRO A 19 12.98 28.97 -2.97
CA PRO A 19 13.11 27.99 -1.90
C PRO A 19 12.05 26.89 -1.90
N LEU A 20 10.88 27.11 -2.50
CA LEU A 20 9.78 26.14 -2.57
C LEU A 20 9.71 25.49 -3.96
N LEU A 21 9.92 26.28 -5.01
CA LEU A 21 9.73 25.80 -6.39
C LEU A 21 11.01 25.22 -7.00
N GLY A 22 12.16 25.32 -6.33
CA GLY A 22 13.45 24.80 -6.82
C GLY A 22 14.32 25.84 -7.53
N SER A 23 15.36 25.37 -8.20
CA SER A 23 16.33 26.20 -8.94
C SER A 23 16.34 25.82 -10.41
N TYR A 24 16.30 26.82 -11.29
CA TYR A 24 16.20 26.64 -12.75
C TYR A 24 17.27 27.49 -13.43
N ILE A 25 17.73 27.01 -14.59
CA ILE A 25 18.61 27.75 -15.49
C ILE A 25 17.80 28.18 -16.71
N GLY A 26 17.98 29.42 -17.12
CA GLY A 26 17.29 29.98 -18.28
C GLY A 26 18.00 31.21 -18.84
N GLU A 27 17.43 31.80 -19.88
CA GLU A 27 17.92 33.00 -20.52
C GLU A 27 17.03 34.20 -20.17
N LEU A 28 17.64 35.32 -19.74
CA LEU A 28 16.89 36.55 -19.48
C LEU A 28 16.60 37.27 -20.80
N ILE A 29 15.34 37.26 -21.23
CA ILE A 29 14.91 37.86 -22.50
C ILE A 29 14.63 39.35 -22.37
N ASP A 30 13.97 39.76 -21.29
CA ASP A 30 13.54 41.16 -21.12
C ASP A 30 13.34 41.52 -19.65
N ILE A 31 13.28 42.82 -19.35
CA ILE A 31 13.08 43.37 -18.00
C ILE A 31 11.86 44.28 -17.98
N ILE A 32 10.88 43.91 -17.16
CA ILE A 32 9.66 44.67 -16.92
C ILE A 32 9.84 45.48 -15.63
N ALA A 33 9.86 46.80 -15.74
CA ALA A 33 10.03 47.70 -14.61
C ALA A 33 8.98 48.83 -14.62
N GLU A 34 7.83 48.55 -14.01
CA GLU A 34 6.74 49.52 -13.84
C GLU A 34 7.04 50.51 -12.69
N PRO A 35 6.57 51.78 -12.77
CA PRO A 35 6.71 52.73 -11.67
C PRO A 35 6.11 52.17 -10.37
N LYS A 36 6.85 52.28 -9.27
CA LYS A 36 6.45 51.86 -7.90
C LYS A 36 6.23 50.35 -7.70
N LYS A 37 6.59 49.48 -8.66
CA LYS A 37 6.58 48.02 -8.47
C LYS A 37 8.00 47.44 -8.52
N PRO A 38 8.27 46.32 -7.83
CA PRO A 38 9.50 45.58 -8.03
C PRO A 38 9.63 45.13 -9.49
N TRP A 39 10.86 45.12 -10.00
CA TRP A 39 11.12 44.70 -11.38
C TRP A 39 10.94 43.19 -11.53
N ARG A 40 10.54 42.77 -12.73
CA ARG A 40 10.36 41.38 -13.13
C ARG A 40 11.20 41.10 -14.38
N GLY A 41 11.75 39.90 -14.49
CA GLY A 41 12.43 39.44 -15.69
C GLY A 41 11.52 38.51 -16.49
N LYS A 42 11.52 38.62 -17.81
CA LYS A 42 11.03 37.57 -18.70
C LYS A 42 12.15 36.58 -18.94
N VAL A 43 11.97 35.34 -18.52
CA VAL A 43 13.02 34.31 -18.56
C VAL A 43 12.51 33.11 -19.33
N THR A 44 13.30 32.63 -20.31
CA THR A 44 13.03 31.36 -20.99
C THR A 44 13.82 30.25 -20.30
N ILE A 45 13.13 29.23 -19.79
CA ILE A 45 13.77 28.15 -19.01
C ILE A 45 14.36 27.09 -19.95
N SER A 46 15.60 26.67 -19.66
CA SER A 46 16.31 25.66 -20.44
C SER A 46 16.69 24.42 -19.63
N ALA A 47 16.83 24.52 -18.30
CA ALA A 47 17.18 23.39 -17.45
C ALA A 47 16.70 23.56 -15.99
N ILE A 48 16.64 22.44 -15.27
CA ILE A 48 16.35 22.34 -13.85
C ILE A 48 17.63 21.98 -13.12
N GLU A 49 18.01 22.78 -12.13
CA GLU A 49 19.17 22.51 -11.28
C GLU A 49 18.77 21.85 -9.97
N GLN A 50 17.68 22.31 -9.34
CA GLN A 50 17.15 21.76 -8.10
C GLN A 50 15.64 21.56 -8.23
N TYR A 51 15.17 20.36 -7.84
CA TYR A 51 13.76 20.02 -7.88
C TYR A 51 12.95 20.81 -6.84
N PRO A 52 11.65 21.08 -7.07
CA PRO A 52 10.77 21.66 -6.04
C PRO A 52 10.81 20.87 -4.73
N VAL A 53 10.71 21.58 -3.62
CA VAL A 53 10.68 20.96 -2.29
C VAL A 53 9.39 20.15 -2.13
N GLN A 54 9.52 18.92 -1.67
CA GLN A 54 8.37 18.06 -1.37
C GLN A 54 7.82 18.36 0.02
N ASN A 55 6.52 18.62 0.12
CA ASN A 55 5.87 18.82 1.39
C ASN A 55 5.33 17.48 1.93
N LEU A 56 5.99 16.94 2.96
CA LEU A 56 5.64 15.65 3.56
C LEU A 56 4.64 15.75 4.72
N THR A 57 4.11 16.93 5.04
CA THR A 57 3.25 17.10 6.23
C THR A 57 1.79 16.72 6.00
N ASP A 58 1.32 16.69 4.75
CA ASP A 58 -0.08 16.39 4.43
C ASP A 58 -0.23 14.94 3.96
N SER A 59 -0.69 14.06 4.84
CA SER A 59 -0.87 12.63 4.56
C SER A 59 -2.05 12.33 3.63
N LYS A 60 -2.82 13.34 3.23
CA LYS A 60 -4.07 13.18 2.47
C LYS A 60 -3.95 13.41 0.97
N GLU A 61 -2.87 14.03 0.49
CA GLU A 61 -2.61 14.26 -0.92
C GLU A 61 -1.22 13.68 -1.26
N GLN A 62 -1.19 12.45 -1.76
CA GLN A 62 0.03 11.79 -2.25
C GLN A 62 0.54 12.39 -3.57
N SER A 63 0.48 13.71 -3.74
CA SER A 63 0.94 14.38 -4.95
C SER A 63 2.34 14.95 -4.74
N ILE A 64 3.29 14.48 -5.55
CA ILE A 64 4.60 15.12 -5.67
C ILE A 64 4.45 16.55 -6.18
N THR A 65 5.23 17.48 -5.64
CA THR A 65 5.28 18.85 -6.14
C THR A 65 6.00 18.83 -7.49
N HIS A 66 5.27 19.11 -8.57
CA HIS A 66 5.84 19.18 -9.92
C HIS A 66 6.50 20.54 -10.21
N PRO A 67 7.53 20.58 -11.07
CA PRO A 67 8.12 21.82 -11.55
C PRO A 67 7.06 22.69 -12.24
N PRO A 68 6.87 23.95 -11.82
CA PRO A 68 5.90 24.85 -12.44
C PRO A 68 6.38 25.43 -13.78
N PHE A 69 7.67 25.29 -14.09
CA PHE A 69 8.28 25.81 -15.31
C PHE A 69 8.63 24.67 -16.26
N THR A 70 8.33 24.87 -17.55
CA THR A 70 8.60 23.92 -18.62
C THR A 70 9.69 24.44 -19.56
N SER A 71 10.34 23.52 -20.27
CA SER A 71 11.41 23.84 -21.21
C SER A 71 10.92 24.68 -22.38
N GLY A 72 11.65 25.76 -22.69
CA GLY A 72 11.40 26.61 -23.85
C GLY A 72 10.26 27.61 -23.68
N GLU A 73 9.52 27.57 -22.58
CA GLU A 73 8.50 28.56 -22.26
C GLU A 73 9.12 29.78 -21.56
N THR A 74 8.54 30.95 -21.80
CA THR A 74 8.94 32.22 -21.19
C THR A 74 8.03 32.57 -20.02
N TYR A 75 8.60 32.83 -18.85
CA TYR A 75 7.89 33.17 -17.63
C TYR A 75 8.29 34.54 -17.09
N GLU A 76 7.35 35.22 -16.42
CA GLU A 76 7.61 36.44 -15.67
C GLU A 76 8.00 36.12 -14.24
N VAL A 77 9.27 36.36 -13.90
CA VAL A 77 9.83 36.01 -12.59
C VAL A 77 10.19 37.29 -11.82
N PRO A 78 9.90 37.40 -10.51
CA PRO A 78 10.37 38.51 -9.69
C PRO A 78 11.89 38.63 -9.71
N GLY A 79 12.42 39.85 -9.87
CA GLY A 79 13.86 40.08 -9.91
C GLY A 79 14.63 39.68 -8.66
N SER A 80 13.94 39.51 -7.53
CA SER A 80 14.49 38.98 -6.28
C SER A 80 14.87 37.50 -6.36
N LYS A 81 14.30 36.74 -7.31
CA LYS A 81 14.56 35.31 -7.54
C LYS A 81 15.60 35.09 -8.65
N ILE A 82 16.14 36.14 -9.26
CA ILE A 82 17.07 36.05 -10.39
C ILE A 82 18.50 36.28 -9.91
N GLU A 83 19.37 35.33 -10.24
CA GLU A 83 20.80 35.31 -9.94
C GLU A 83 21.63 35.12 -11.22
N SER A 84 22.87 35.62 -11.23
CA SER A 84 23.80 35.39 -12.35
C SER A 84 24.47 34.02 -12.23
N VAL A 85 24.58 33.27 -13.33
CA VAL A 85 25.24 31.95 -13.39
C VAL A 85 26.77 32.05 -13.55
N GLY A 86 27.31 33.27 -13.70
CA GLY A 86 28.70 33.48 -14.09
C GLY A 86 28.92 33.22 -15.58
N ASP A 87 30.17 33.27 -16.04
CA ASP A 87 30.52 33.14 -17.46
C ASP A 87 30.63 31.68 -17.95
N VAL A 88 29.94 30.74 -17.29
CA VAL A 88 29.94 29.33 -17.71
C VAL A 88 28.72 29.10 -18.59
N GLU A 89 28.94 28.87 -19.89
CA GLU A 89 27.88 28.37 -20.77
C GLU A 89 27.52 26.95 -20.34
N LEU A 90 26.38 26.82 -19.66
CA LEU A 90 25.81 25.54 -19.30
C LEU A 90 24.94 25.08 -20.46
N HIS A 91 25.48 24.20 -21.32
CA HIS A 91 24.69 23.46 -22.29
C HIS A 91 23.98 22.31 -21.58
N LEU A 92 22.96 22.65 -20.79
CA LEU A 92 22.14 21.65 -20.10
C LEU A 92 20.86 21.42 -20.90
N ASN A 93 20.63 20.16 -21.25
CA ASN A 93 19.35 19.70 -21.77
C ASN A 93 18.36 19.59 -20.62
N TYR A 94 17.17 20.19 -20.76
CA TYR A 94 16.12 20.14 -19.75
C TYR A 94 15.84 18.71 -19.27
N ASN A 95 15.72 17.74 -20.17
CA ASN A 95 15.37 16.37 -19.79
C ASN A 95 16.47 15.71 -18.96
N GLU A 96 17.73 15.89 -19.34
CA GLU A 96 18.88 15.36 -18.58
C GLU A 96 18.97 16.03 -17.21
N SER A 97 18.75 17.34 -17.16
CA SER A 97 18.76 18.12 -15.92
C SER A 97 17.62 17.72 -14.97
N LEU A 98 16.43 17.43 -15.51
CA LEU A 98 15.28 16.93 -14.76
C LEU A 98 15.57 15.56 -14.16
N ILE A 99 16.14 14.63 -14.95
CA ILE A 99 16.51 13.30 -14.45
C ILE A 99 17.53 13.42 -13.32
N ASN A 100 18.55 14.25 -13.48
CA ASN A 100 19.56 14.47 -12.44
C ASN A 100 18.96 15.10 -11.17
N ALA A 101 18.10 16.10 -11.32
CA ALA A 101 17.41 16.74 -10.20
C ALA A 101 16.53 15.73 -9.43
N LEU A 102 15.78 14.89 -10.15
CA LEU A 102 14.98 13.81 -9.57
C LEU A 102 15.84 12.77 -8.85
N LEU A 103 16.95 12.32 -9.46
CA LEU A 103 17.86 11.36 -8.83
C LEU A 103 18.46 11.91 -7.53
N ASN A 104 18.83 13.20 -7.51
CA ASN A 104 19.30 13.86 -6.31
C ASN A 104 18.24 13.88 -5.22
N GLU A 105 16.99 14.17 -5.58
CA GLU A 105 15.85 14.18 -4.64
C GLU A 105 15.57 12.78 -4.08
N VAL A 106 15.60 11.74 -4.93
CA VAL A 106 15.48 10.34 -4.49
C VAL A 106 16.59 9.97 -3.51
N ASN A 107 17.85 10.30 -3.84
CA ASN A 107 18.98 10.01 -2.97
C ASN A 107 18.91 10.75 -1.63
N TYR A 108 18.42 11.99 -1.65
CA TYR A 108 18.16 12.78 -0.45
C TYR A 108 17.15 12.07 0.46
N PHE A 109 15.98 11.71 -0.07
CA PHE A 109 14.95 11.03 0.73
C PHE A 109 15.36 9.62 1.18
N GLN A 110 16.13 8.88 0.38
CA GLN A 110 16.72 7.61 0.82
C GLN A 110 17.66 7.79 2.02
N THR A 111 18.47 8.85 1.99
CA THR A 111 19.38 9.18 3.08
C THR A 111 18.60 9.57 4.34
N GLU A 112 17.56 10.39 4.21
CA GLU A 112 16.68 10.76 5.33
C GLU A 112 15.92 9.55 5.89
N LYS A 113 15.38 8.68 5.03
CA LYS A 113 14.76 7.40 5.44
C LYS A 113 15.72 6.58 6.29
N ASN A 114 16.98 6.45 5.86
CA ASN A 114 18.00 5.69 6.60
C ASN A 114 18.35 6.33 7.95
N LYS A 115 18.39 7.66 8.04
CA LYS A 115 18.60 8.37 9.31
C LYS A 115 17.44 8.12 10.27
N VAL A 116 16.20 8.29 9.80
CA VAL A 116 14.99 8.07 10.59
C VAL A 116 14.90 6.61 11.04
N ALA A 117 15.19 5.64 10.17
CA ALA A 117 15.21 4.23 10.51
C ALA A 117 16.22 3.89 11.63
N ARG A 118 17.41 4.51 11.61
CA ARG A 118 18.41 4.35 12.68
C ARG A 118 17.91 4.90 14.01
N VAL A 119 17.30 6.09 14.01
CA VAL A 119 16.72 6.69 15.22
C VAL A 119 15.57 5.85 15.75
N LEU A 120 14.68 5.36 14.86
CA LEU A 120 13.60 4.45 15.23
C LEU A 120 14.11 3.17 15.87
N ALA A 121 15.13 2.54 15.29
CA ALA A 121 15.74 1.33 15.85
C ALA A 121 16.29 1.57 17.27
N GLN A 122 16.97 2.70 17.49
CA GLN A 122 17.46 3.08 18.82
C GLN A 122 16.33 3.31 19.82
N LEU A 123 15.27 4.02 19.42
CA LEU A 123 14.10 4.25 20.27
C LEU A 123 13.37 2.94 20.60
N GLN A 124 13.26 2.02 19.65
CA GLN A 124 12.68 0.70 19.87
C GLN A 124 13.51 -0.14 20.84
N GLU A 125 14.84 -0.07 20.76
CA GLU A 125 15.73 -0.74 21.71
C GLU A 125 15.56 -0.19 23.14
N GLU A 126 15.54 1.13 23.29
CA GLU A 126 15.29 1.79 24.58
C GLU A 126 13.90 1.45 25.13
N LEU A 127 12.89 1.39 24.26
CA LEU A 127 11.53 1.00 24.64
C LEU A 127 11.47 -0.46 25.12
N LYS A 128 12.20 -1.38 24.48
CA LYS A 128 12.29 -2.78 24.90
C LYS A 128 13.01 -2.94 26.25
N LYS A 129 13.99 -2.08 26.55
CA LYS A 129 14.63 -2.02 27.88
C LYS A 129 13.65 -1.56 28.95
N ALA A 130 12.81 -0.57 28.63
CA ALA A 130 11.80 -0.03 29.55
C ALA A 130 10.60 -0.99 29.74
N ASP A 131 10.20 -1.68 28.67
CA ASP A 131 9.13 -2.68 28.67
C ASP A 131 9.55 -3.92 27.88
N PRO A 132 10.02 -4.98 28.58
CA PRO A 132 10.43 -6.24 27.96
C PRO A 132 9.32 -6.97 27.19
N THR A 133 8.05 -6.60 27.39
CA THR A 133 6.90 -7.17 26.66
C THR A 133 6.60 -6.44 25.35
N TYR A 134 7.35 -5.40 25.02
CA TYR A 134 7.22 -4.68 23.76
C TYR A 134 7.77 -5.52 22.59
N GLU A 135 6.88 -5.99 21.72
CA GLU A 135 7.23 -6.65 20.46
C GLU A 135 7.40 -5.60 19.35
N ILE A 136 8.54 -5.67 18.66
CA ILE A 136 8.81 -4.80 17.51
C ILE A 136 8.04 -5.37 16.32
N ASN A 137 6.92 -4.74 15.97
CA ASN A 137 6.25 -5.00 14.70
C ASN A 137 7.11 -4.41 13.57
N ASN A 138 7.91 -5.26 12.92
CA ASN A 138 8.77 -4.91 11.79
C ASN A 138 8.03 -4.81 10.44
N ALA A 139 6.71 -5.00 10.43
CA ALA A 139 5.92 -4.83 9.21
C ALA A 139 5.84 -3.33 8.89
N ASP A 140 6.27 -2.95 7.69
CA ASP A 140 6.23 -1.57 7.21
C ASP A 140 4.76 -1.10 7.29
N GLU A 141 4.49 0.18 7.63
CA GLU A 141 3.10 0.70 7.61
C GLU A 141 2.44 0.56 6.24
N LEU A 142 3.23 0.35 5.19
CA LEU A 142 2.81 0.06 3.82
C LEU A 142 2.09 -1.30 3.68
N ASP A 143 2.32 -2.24 4.60
CA ASP A 143 1.75 -3.59 4.59
C ASP A 143 0.40 -3.65 5.30
N TYR A 144 -0.13 -2.54 5.79
CA TYR A 144 -1.44 -2.48 6.43
C TYR A 144 -2.42 -1.65 5.62
N GLN A 145 -3.66 -2.10 5.55
CA GLN A 145 -4.80 -1.32 5.06
C GLN A 145 -5.62 -0.83 6.24
N TYR A 146 -5.96 0.46 6.25
CA TYR A 146 -6.74 1.07 7.30
C TYR A 146 -8.22 1.13 6.92
N TYR A 147 -9.07 0.90 7.92
CA TYR A 147 -10.51 0.95 7.79
C TYR A 147 -11.13 1.73 8.94
N THR A 148 -12.34 2.22 8.71
CA THR A 148 -13.17 2.87 9.73
C THR A 148 -14.38 2.01 10.03
N ILE A 149 -14.65 1.74 11.31
CA ILE A 149 -15.84 0.99 11.70
C ILE A 149 -17.08 1.88 11.56
N ALA A 150 -18.12 1.34 10.94
CA ALA A 150 -19.43 1.93 10.82
C ALA A 150 -20.50 0.94 11.31
N LYS A 151 -21.63 1.46 11.80
CA LYS A 151 -22.77 0.65 12.22
C LYS A 151 -24.03 1.24 11.62
N ASP A 152 -24.83 0.42 10.95
CA ASP A 152 -26.15 0.80 10.46
C ASP A 152 -27.19 -0.24 10.93
N GLY A 153 -28.08 0.18 11.83
CA GLY A 153 -28.99 -0.72 12.52
C GLY A 153 -28.25 -1.79 13.34
N ASP A 154 -28.51 -3.05 13.01
CA ASP A 154 -27.89 -4.23 13.65
C ASP A 154 -26.62 -4.71 12.93
N TYR A 155 -26.26 -4.09 11.80
CA TYR A 155 -25.12 -4.51 10.99
C TYR A 155 -23.90 -3.63 11.25
N VAL A 156 -22.74 -4.27 11.37
CA VAL A 156 -21.46 -3.60 11.55
C VAL A 156 -20.57 -3.85 10.34
N TYR A 157 -19.99 -2.76 9.83
CA TYR A 157 -19.19 -2.74 8.62
C TYR A 157 -17.85 -2.06 8.88
N ILE A 158 -16.88 -2.35 8.03
CA ILE A 158 -15.65 -1.58 7.90
C ILE A 158 -15.65 -0.87 6.56
N ILE A 159 -15.26 0.40 6.58
CA ILE A 159 -15.24 1.28 5.41
C ILE A 159 -13.78 1.58 5.05
N ASP A 160 -13.42 1.33 3.79
CA ASP A 160 -12.09 1.67 3.27
C ASP A 160 -11.97 3.14 2.85
N GLU A 161 -10.80 3.53 2.33
CA GLU A 161 -10.55 4.90 1.84
C GLU A 161 -11.36 5.29 0.59
N ASN A 162 -11.92 4.31 -0.12
CA ASN A 162 -12.74 4.48 -1.32
C ASN A 162 -14.24 4.38 -1.02
N ASN A 163 -14.65 4.38 0.25
CA ASN A 163 -16.03 4.20 0.71
C ASN A 163 -16.64 2.82 0.40
N ASN A 164 -15.83 1.80 0.12
CA ASN A 164 -16.33 0.43 0.02
C ASN A 164 -16.63 -0.09 1.43
N GLN A 165 -17.79 -0.73 1.56
CA GLN A 165 -18.25 -1.31 2.83
C GLN A 165 -18.00 -2.82 2.80
N VAL A 166 -17.40 -3.33 3.87
CA VAL A 166 -17.22 -4.77 4.09
C VAL A 166 -17.93 -5.14 5.39
N PRO A 167 -18.91 -6.06 5.38
CA PRO A 167 -19.57 -6.51 6.60
C PRO A 167 -18.58 -7.27 7.50
N LEU A 168 -18.68 -7.08 8.82
CA LEU A 168 -17.85 -7.77 9.80
C LEU A 168 -18.43 -9.13 10.24
N ASN A 169 -19.72 -9.37 10.02
CA ASN A 169 -20.34 -10.65 10.31
C ASN A 169 -19.66 -11.76 9.51
N ASP A 170 -19.25 -12.82 10.20
CA ASP A 170 -18.49 -13.96 9.66
C ASP A 170 -17.17 -13.59 8.95
N CYS A 171 -16.61 -12.42 9.27
CA CYS A 171 -15.35 -11.98 8.70
C CYS A 171 -14.18 -12.83 9.26
N PRO A 172 -13.44 -13.58 8.42
CA PRO A 172 -12.42 -14.53 8.87
C PRO A 172 -11.09 -13.85 9.24
N PHE A 173 -11.06 -12.52 9.26
CA PHE A 173 -9.81 -11.77 9.42
C PHE A 173 -9.50 -11.42 10.87
N ASP A 174 -8.21 -11.33 11.13
CA ASP A 174 -7.67 -10.73 12.33
C ASP A 174 -7.40 -9.24 12.09
N PHE A 175 -8.00 -8.39 12.92
CA PHE A 175 -7.81 -6.95 12.88
C PHE A 175 -6.74 -6.52 13.87
N GLN A 176 -6.20 -5.33 13.67
CA GLN A 176 -5.42 -4.65 14.70
C GLN A 176 -6.12 -3.37 15.12
N ILE A 177 -6.27 -3.22 16.43
CA ILE A 177 -6.87 -2.04 17.07
C ILE A 177 -5.84 -1.34 17.94
N ARG A 178 -5.99 -0.03 18.11
CA ARG A 178 -5.05 0.78 18.89
C ARG A 178 -5.51 0.87 20.35
N VAL A 179 -4.80 0.21 21.26
CA VAL A 179 -5.06 0.24 22.71
C VAL A 179 -3.82 0.77 23.43
N ASN A 180 -3.97 1.84 24.22
CA ASN A 180 -2.87 2.51 24.92
C ASN A 180 -1.67 2.84 24.01
N GLY A 181 -1.96 3.27 22.78
CA GLY A 181 -0.95 3.65 21.79
C GLY A 181 -0.30 2.48 21.05
N ARG A 182 -0.61 1.22 21.40
CA ARG A 182 -0.10 0.01 20.75
C ARG A 182 -1.15 -0.63 19.86
N TRP A 183 -0.72 -1.23 18.77
CA TRP A 183 -1.57 -2.08 17.94
C TRP A 183 -1.62 -3.48 18.55
N ILE A 184 -2.81 -3.96 18.83
CA ILE A 184 -3.06 -5.31 19.33
C ILE A 184 -3.93 -6.06 18.32
N THR A 185 -3.62 -7.33 18.09
CA THR A 185 -4.42 -8.20 17.23
C THR A 185 -5.69 -8.63 17.95
N VAL A 186 -6.82 -8.50 17.25
CA VAL A 186 -8.15 -8.85 17.75
C VAL A 186 -8.99 -9.48 16.63
N HIS A 187 -9.93 -10.33 17.02
CA HIS A 187 -10.93 -10.92 16.14
C HIS A 187 -12.30 -10.31 16.42
N TYR A 188 -13.11 -10.13 15.38
CA TYR A 188 -14.49 -9.68 15.55
C TYR A 188 -15.31 -10.77 16.26
N SER A 189 -16.17 -10.37 17.20
CA SER A 189 -17.07 -11.32 17.88
C SER A 189 -18.52 -11.03 17.55
N ASP A 190 -18.99 -9.83 17.89
CA ASP A 190 -20.37 -9.40 17.66
C ASP A 190 -20.47 -7.89 17.88
N ASP A 191 -21.41 -7.23 17.22
CA ASP A 191 -21.65 -5.79 17.29
C ASP A 191 -20.35 -4.95 17.24
N LEU A 192 -20.04 -4.14 18.25
CA LEU A 192 -18.78 -3.38 18.32
C LEU A 192 -17.76 -4.04 19.25
N VAL A 193 -17.80 -5.38 19.35
CA VAL A 193 -17.01 -6.17 20.28
C VAL A 193 -15.94 -6.98 19.56
N PHE A 194 -14.70 -6.81 20.00
CA PHE A 194 -13.53 -7.48 19.48
C PHE A 194 -12.78 -8.21 20.60
N LEU A 195 -12.24 -9.39 20.31
CA LEU A 195 -11.55 -10.25 21.27
C LEU A 195 -10.08 -10.34 20.93
N ASP A 196 -9.19 -10.09 21.89
CA ASP A 196 -7.76 -10.36 21.69
C ASP A 196 -7.41 -11.85 21.85
N GLN A 197 -6.15 -12.20 21.58
CA GLN A 197 -5.65 -13.59 21.73
C GLN A 197 -5.84 -14.19 23.14
N LYS A 198 -6.03 -13.35 24.17
CA LYS A 198 -6.29 -13.76 25.55
C LYS A 198 -7.79 -13.77 25.88
N GLN A 199 -8.66 -13.69 24.87
CA GLN A 199 -10.11 -13.60 25.00
C GLN A 199 -10.56 -12.37 25.81
N LYS A 200 -9.73 -11.32 25.85
CA LYS A 200 -10.12 -10.07 26.49
C LYS A 200 -11.00 -9.28 25.54
N VAL A 201 -12.10 -8.80 26.07
CA VAL A 201 -13.12 -8.01 25.37
C VAL A 201 -12.65 -6.56 25.19
N HIS A 202 -12.70 -6.07 23.95
CA HIS A 202 -12.45 -4.69 23.56
C HIS A 202 -13.67 -4.13 22.84
N HIS A 203 -14.29 -3.11 23.43
CA HIS A 203 -15.41 -2.40 22.83
C HIS A 203 -14.90 -1.23 21.99
N LEU A 204 -15.18 -1.27 20.70
CA LEU A 204 -14.91 -0.16 19.79
C LEU A 204 -16.14 0.74 19.67
N LYS A 205 -15.94 1.90 19.06
CA LYS A 205 -17.00 2.85 18.74
C LYS A 205 -17.09 3.00 17.24
N GLU A 206 -18.27 3.36 16.75
CA GLU A 206 -18.40 3.88 15.39
C GLU A 206 -17.38 5.00 15.14
N GLY A 207 -16.77 5.01 13.96
CA GLY A 207 -15.67 5.91 13.60
C GLY A 207 -14.28 5.47 14.11
N SER A 208 -14.18 4.36 14.85
CA SER A 208 -12.88 3.85 15.29
C SER A 208 -12.06 3.35 14.09
N GLN A 209 -10.79 3.72 14.06
CA GLN A 209 -9.86 3.23 13.05
C GLN A 209 -9.31 1.86 13.46
N ILE A 210 -9.38 0.92 12.52
CA ILE A 210 -8.75 -0.38 12.61
C ILE A 210 -7.82 -0.59 11.42
N ARG A 211 -6.92 -1.56 11.51
CA ARG A 211 -6.09 -1.92 10.37
C ARG A 211 -6.01 -3.42 10.18
N LEU A 212 -5.83 -3.83 8.94
CA LEU A 212 -5.66 -5.22 8.53
C LEU A 212 -4.29 -5.36 7.86
N ASN A 213 -3.60 -6.48 8.10
CA ASN A 213 -2.40 -6.77 7.31
C ASN A 213 -2.82 -7.17 5.89
N LYS A 214 -2.19 -6.57 4.87
CA LYS A 214 -2.46 -6.83 3.45
C LYS A 214 -2.22 -8.28 3.06
N ASP A 215 -1.34 -9.00 3.76
CA ASP A 215 -1.11 -10.43 3.57
C ASP A 215 -2.35 -11.28 3.86
N GLN A 216 -3.29 -10.78 4.68
CA GLN A 216 -4.58 -11.46 4.89
C GLN A 216 -5.52 -11.34 3.67
N PHE A 217 -5.23 -10.44 2.72
CA PHE A 217 -5.88 -10.41 1.40
C PHE A 217 -5.17 -11.31 0.38
N ASP A 218 -4.10 -12.03 0.76
CA ASP A 218 -3.56 -13.08 -0.11
C ASP A 218 -4.67 -14.14 -0.28
N PRO A 219 -5.15 -14.36 -1.52
CA PRO A 219 -6.23 -15.32 -1.80
C PRO A 219 -5.96 -16.71 -1.26
N TYR A 220 -4.68 -17.09 -1.16
CA TYR A 220 -4.25 -18.35 -0.61
C TYR A 220 -4.40 -18.40 0.92
N HIS A 221 -4.04 -17.32 1.62
CA HIS A 221 -4.25 -17.21 3.07
C HIS A 221 -5.73 -17.27 3.43
N ILE A 222 -6.55 -16.54 2.68
CA ILE A 222 -8.01 -16.57 2.80
C ILE A 222 -8.52 -18.00 2.63
N PHE A 223 -8.10 -18.65 1.55
CA PHE A 223 -8.50 -20.01 1.24
C PHE A 223 -8.13 -21.00 2.35
N ILE A 224 -6.93 -20.91 2.94
CA ILE A 224 -6.53 -21.80 4.04
C ILE A 224 -7.39 -21.58 5.29
N ASN A 225 -7.75 -20.33 5.59
CA ASN A 225 -8.58 -19.99 6.75
C ASN A 225 -10.07 -20.35 6.56
N GLU A 226 -10.52 -20.44 5.32
CA GLU A 226 -11.88 -20.86 4.94
C GLU A 226 -12.10 -22.38 5.11
N LEU A 227 -11.04 -23.18 5.03
CA LEU A 227 -11.16 -24.63 5.13
C LEU A 227 -11.38 -25.10 6.57
N GLU A 228 -12.39 -25.94 6.76
CA GLU A 228 -12.52 -26.70 8.00
C GLU A 228 -11.28 -27.59 8.22
N LYS A 229 -10.96 -27.84 9.50
CA LYS A 229 -9.75 -28.61 9.88
C LYS A 229 -9.59 -29.94 9.10
N PRO A 230 -10.62 -30.78 8.89
CA PRO A 230 -10.45 -32.02 8.14
C PRO A 230 -10.17 -31.80 6.64
N ALA A 231 -10.72 -30.74 6.04
CA ALA A 231 -10.45 -30.35 4.66
C ALA A 231 -9.01 -29.83 4.54
N LEU A 232 -8.57 -29.00 5.49
CA LEU A 232 -7.19 -28.53 5.59
C LEU A 232 -6.21 -29.70 5.75
N ASP A 233 -6.51 -30.66 6.62
CA ASP A 233 -5.71 -31.89 6.76
C ASP A 233 -5.64 -32.68 5.45
N SER A 234 -6.73 -32.73 4.69
CA SER A 234 -6.79 -33.38 3.37
C SER A 234 -5.88 -32.70 2.35
N LEU A 235 -5.89 -31.36 2.31
CA LEU A 235 -4.96 -30.56 1.52
C LEU A 235 -3.50 -30.82 1.92
N ASN A 236 -3.19 -30.76 3.23
CA ASN A 236 -1.85 -30.98 3.78
C ASN A 236 -1.29 -32.35 3.39
N ASN A 237 -2.11 -33.39 3.54
CA ASN A 237 -1.78 -34.75 3.14
C ASN A 237 -1.50 -34.87 1.63
N GLY A 238 -2.28 -34.15 0.81
CA GLY A 238 -2.06 -34.07 -0.61
C GLY A 238 -0.71 -33.43 -0.95
N LEU A 239 -0.43 -32.25 -0.41
CA LEU A 239 0.84 -31.52 -0.61
C LEU A 239 2.05 -32.36 -0.20
N GLN A 240 1.98 -33.04 0.95
CA GLN A 240 3.03 -33.94 1.42
C GLN A 240 3.31 -35.10 0.44
N LYS A 241 2.28 -35.70 -0.17
CA LYS A 241 2.44 -36.76 -1.20
C LYS A 241 3.14 -36.28 -2.48
N PHE A 242 3.16 -34.97 -2.73
CA PHE A 242 3.94 -34.33 -3.79
C PHE A 242 5.24 -33.70 -3.29
N LYS A 243 5.57 -33.81 -1.99
CA LYS A 243 6.74 -33.23 -1.32
C LYS A 243 6.79 -31.70 -1.39
N ILE A 244 5.62 -31.07 -1.39
CA ILE A 244 5.40 -29.62 -1.43
C ILE A 244 4.83 -29.15 -0.08
N SER A 245 5.04 -27.88 0.27
CA SER A 245 4.43 -27.19 1.42
C SER A 245 3.66 -25.95 0.97
N HIS A 246 2.91 -25.34 1.87
CA HIS A 246 2.15 -24.10 1.62
C HIS A 246 3.02 -22.95 1.10
N ASP A 247 4.26 -22.82 1.58
CA ASP A 247 5.22 -21.77 1.18
C ASP A 247 5.64 -21.85 -0.30
N HIS A 248 5.29 -22.94 -0.97
CA HIS A 248 5.56 -23.13 -2.40
C HIS A 248 4.38 -22.69 -3.26
N CYS A 249 3.31 -22.14 -2.69
CA CYS A 249 2.19 -21.59 -3.45
C CYS A 249 2.69 -20.37 -4.25
N VAL A 250 2.39 -20.36 -5.55
CA VAL A 250 2.79 -19.28 -6.47
C VAL A 250 1.57 -18.50 -6.95
N ASN A 251 0.41 -19.15 -7.03
CA ASN A 251 -0.84 -18.49 -7.41
C ASN A 251 -2.02 -19.21 -6.77
N CYS A 252 -2.99 -18.44 -6.28
CA CYS A 252 -4.27 -18.94 -5.81
C CYS A 252 -5.39 -18.06 -6.36
N HIS A 253 -6.31 -18.68 -7.08
CA HIS A 253 -7.57 -18.07 -7.47
C HIS A 253 -8.66 -18.60 -6.55
N ASN A 254 -8.93 -17.87 -5.46
CA ASN A 254 -10.07 -18.15 -4.59
C ASN A 254 -11.32 -17.41 -5.12
N THR A 255 -12.36 -18.18 -5.44
CA THR A 255 -13.64 -17.67 -5.96
C THR A 255 -14.73 -17.62 -4.91
N LEU A 256 -14.58 -18.35 -3.79
CA LEU A 256 -15.63 -18.47 -2.79
C LEU A 256 -15.84 -17.15 -2.02
N LEU A 257 -14.75 -16.49 -1.59
CA LEU A 257 -14.86 -15.18 -0.96
C LEU A 257 -15.62 -14.15 -1.83
N ASN A 258 -15.35 -14.14 -3.14
CA ASN A 258 -16.04 -13.23 -4.07
C ASN A 258 -17.54 -13.54 -4.17
N GLN A 259 -17.93 -14.81 -4.01
CA GLN A 259 -19.35 -15.18 -3.98
C GLN A 259 -20.01 -14.71 -2.69
N TYR A 260 -19.36 -14.92 -1.53
CA TYR A 260 -19.84 -14.42 -0.22
C TYR A 260 -20.02 -12.90 -0.19
N LEU A 261 -19.07 -12.15 -0.75
CA LEU A 261 -19.12 -10.68 -0.78
C LEU A 261 -20.14 -10.12 -1.77
N ALA A 262 -20.57 -10.91 -2.77
CA ALA A 262 -21.44 -10.45 -3.84
C ALA A 262 -22.92 -10.86 -3.67
N SER A 263 -23.24 -11.68 -2.66
CA SER A 263 -24.57 -12.28 -2.51
C SER A 263 -25.22 -11.89 -1.19
N ASP A 264 -26.20 -10.98 -1.26
CA ASP A 264 -26.97 -10.55 -0.08
C ASP A 264 -27.98 -11.63 0.41
N GLU A 265 -28.33 -12.62 -0.42
CA GLU A 265 -29.40 -13.60 -0.12
C GLU A 265 -29.11 -15.06 -0.55
N GLU A 266 -27.95 -15.35 -1.14
CA GLU A 266 -27.66 -16.69 -1.67
C GLU A 266 -27.18 -17.62 -0.55
N LYS A 267 -27.78 -18.81 -0.43
CA LYS A 267 -27.45 -19.79 0.63
C LYS A 267 -26.68 -21.01 0.13
N VAL A 268 -26.44 -21.08 -1.17
CA VAL A 268 -25.78 -22.22 -1.81
C VAL A 268 -24.65 -21.70 -2.69
N PHE A 269 -23.42 -22.09 -2.34
CA PHE A 269 -22.22 -21.69 -3.06
C PHE A 269 -21.55 -22.91 -3.66
N LYS A 270 -21.09 -22.79 -4.90
CA LYS A 270 -20.34 -23.85 -5.56
C LYS A 270 -19.33 -23.26 -6.54
N GLY A 271 -18.19 -23.92 -6.65
CA GLY A 271 -17.16 -23.45 -7.55
C GLY A 271 -15.89 -24.27 -7.50
N VAL A 272 -14.86 -23.72 -8.14
CA VAL A 272 -13.54 -24.32 -8.21
C VAL A 272 -12.49 -23.24 -7.98
N ASN A 273 -11.66 -23.42 -6.95
CA ASN A 273 -10.46 -22.64 -6.76
C ASN A 273 -9.29 -23.30 -7.50
N PHE A 274 -8.43 -22.49 -8.09
CA PHE A 274 -7.23 -22.96 -8.81
C PHE A 274 -5.99 -22.53 -8.06
N ILE A 275 -5.14 -23.49 -7.68
CA ILE A 275 -3.95 -23.23 -6.89
C ILE A 275 -2.75 -23.85 -7.59
N SER A 276 -1.69 -23.08 -7.76
CA SER A 276 -0.43 -23.57 -8.31
C SER A 276 0.67 -23.53 -7.26
N TYR A 277 1.43 -24.62 -7.21
CA TYR A 277 2.61 -24.76 -6.37
C TYR A 277 3.83 -25.03 -7.22
N GLN A 278 4.96 -24.44 -6.85
CA GLN A 278 6.24 -24.66 -7.52
C GLN A 278 7.36 -24.90 -6.51
N LYS A 279 8.11 -25.98 -6.73
CA LYS A 279 9.29 -26.31 -5.92
C LYS A 279 10.43 -26.75 -6.81
N GLY A 280 11.43 -25.87 -6.96
CA GLY A 280 12.50 -26.09 -7.94
C GLY A 280 11.93 -26.09 -9.36
N GLY A 281 12.08 -27.22 -10.07
CA GLY A 281 11.54 -27.40 -11.42
C GLY A 281 10.17 -28.10 -11.49
N ASP A 282 9.68 -28.67 -10.38
CA ASP A 282 8.41 -29.40 -10.36
C ASP A 282 7.23 -28.43 -10.16
N THR A 283 6.17 -28.59 -10.95
CA THR A 283 4.91 -27.82 -10.83
C THR A 283 3.76 -28.74 -10.44
N VAL A 284 2.95 -28.32 -9.46
CA VAL A 284 1.71 -29.01 -9.05
C VAL A 284 0.55 -28.05 -9.11
N LEU A 285 -0.51 -28.46 -9.81
CA LEU A 285 -1.79 -27.78 -9.85
C LEU A 285 -2.76 -28.50 -8.92
N VAL A 286 -3.50 -27.72 -8.14
CA VAL A 286 -4.58 -28.18 -7.28
C VAL A 286 -5.86 -27.49 -7.71
N GLN A 287 -6.86 -28.29 -8.05
CA GLN A 287 -8.23 -27.83 -8.27
C GLN A 287 -9.02 -28.16 -7.02
N HIS A 288 -9.49 -27.14 -6.32
CA HIS A 288 -10.33 -27.29 -5.13
C HIS A 288 -11.78 -27.04 -5.52
N HIS A 289 -12.56 -28.11 -5.66
CA HIS A 289 -14.00 -28.03 -5.84
C HIS A 289 -14.65 -27.88 -4.47
N TYR A 290 -15.48 -26.86 -4.30
CA TYR A 290 -16.23 -26.63 -3.07
C TYR A 290 -17.72 -26.57 -3.34
N GLU A 291 -18.48 -27.04 -2.37
CA GLU A 291 -19.91 -26.75 -2.23
C GLU A 291 -20.18 -26.36 -0.76
N ARG A 292 -21.02 -25.34 -0.57
CA ARG A 292 -21.49 -24.86 0.73
C ARG A 292 -23.00 -24.67 0.68
N GLU A 293 -23.72 -25.15 1.67
CA GLU A 293 -25.14 -24.88 1.87
C GLU A 293 -25.37 -24.40 3.30
N ILE A 294 -25.83 -23.15 3.41
CA ILE A 294 -26.12 -22.48 4.69
C ILE A 294 -27.55 -22.81 5.11
N ASN A 295 -27.70 -23.46 6.26
CA ASN A 295 -28.99 -23.91 6.77
C ASN A 295 -29.43 -23.10 8.00
N ASP A 296 -30.53 -22.34 7.89
CA ASP A 296 -31.04 -21.51 9.01
C ASP A 296 -31.41 -22.31 10.28
N ASN A 297 -31.68 -23.62 10.14
CA ASN A 297 -32.24 -24.48 11.20
C ASN A 297 -31.52 -25.84 11.31
N GLY A 298 -30.30 -25.97 10.76
CA GLY A 298 -29.56 -27.24 10.67
C GLY A 298 -28.03 -27.06 10.73
N GLU A 299 -27.28 -28.16 10.58
CA GLU A 299 -25.84 -28.08 10.35
C GLU A 299 -25.59 -27.68 8.89
N ASP A 300 -24.65 -26.78 8.64
CA ASP A 300 -24.24 -26.41 7.29
C ASP A 300 -23.62 -27.61 6.56
N VAL A 301 -23.85 -27.68 5.26
CA VAL A 301 -23.26 -28.73 4.42
C VAL A 301 -22.02 -28.17 3.74
N THR A 302 -20.88 -28.82 4.02
CA THR A 302 -19.57 -28.48 3.50
C THR A 302 -19.08 -29.67 2.68
N TYR A 303 -18.72 -29.44 1.43
CA TYR A 303 -18.05 -30.41 0.57
C TYR A 303 -16.78 -29.79 -0.03
N ASP A 304 -15.66 -30.49 0.11
CA ASP A 304 -14.36 -30.07 -0.42
C ASP A 304 -13.69 -31.24 -1.15
N ARG A 305 -13.30 -31.02 -2.41
CA ARG A 305 -12.53 -31.99 -3.20
C ARG A 305 -11.30 -31.34 -3.79
N PHE A 306 -10.14 -31.87 -3.44
CA PHE A 306 -8.84 -31.44 -3.94
C PHE A 306 -8.33 -32.42 -4.98
N GLU A 307 -8.17 -31.96 -6.22
CA GLU A 307 -7.54 -32.70 -7.31
C GLU A 307 -6.14 -32.16 -7.58
N PHE A 308 -5.12 -32.95 -7.29
CA PHE A 308 -3.72 -32.62 -7.52
C PHE A 308 -3.26 -33.25 -8.83
N THR A 309 -2.55 -32.48 -9.65
CA THR A 309 -1.87 -32.95 -10.85
C THR A 309 -0.49 -32.31 -10.95
N ASN A 310 0.55 -33.09 -11.23
CA ASN A 310 1.89 -32.54 -11.51
C ASN A 310 2.26 -32.61 -13.00
N ASP A 311 3.34 -31.92 -13.36
CA ASP A 311 3.96 -31.91 -14.69
C ASP A 311 4.38 -33.30 -15.22
N LYS A 312 4.55 -34.28 -14.33
CA LYS A 312 4.84 -35.69 -14.65
C LYS A 312 3.57 -36.54 -14.83
N GLY A 313 2.38 -35.94 -14.77
CA GLY A 313 1.10 -36.62 -14.94
C GLY A 313 0.64 -37.46 -13.73
N LYS A 314 1.31 -37.36 -12.59
CA LYS A 314 0.85 -37.97 -11.32
C LYS A 314 -0.37 -37.21 -10.83
N ARG A 315 -1.45 -37.96 -10.56
CA ARG A 315 -2.72 -37.43 -10.05
C ARG A 315 -3.03 -37.96 -8.65
N LEU A 316 -3.69 -37.15 -7.84
CA LEU A 316 -4.23 -37.53 -6.53
C LEU A 316 -5.54 -36.80 -6.30
N LEU A 317 -6.52 -37.48 -5.71
CA LEU A 317 -7.80 -36.91 -5.33
C LEU A 317 -7.99 -37.10 -3.83
N MET A 318 -8.37 -36.02 -3.15
CA MET A 318 -8.71 -36.00 -1.72
C MET A 318 -10.09 -35.36 -1.58
N THR A 319 -10.95 -35.91 -0.72
CA THR A 319 -12.33 -35.43 -0.55
C THR A 319 -12.71 -35.40 0.92
N TYR A 320 -13.45 -34.36 1.29
CA TYR A 320 -14.09 -34.17 2.58
C TYR A 320 -15.54 -33.76 2.37
N SER A 321 -16.43 -34.24 3.24
CA SER A 321 -17.83 -33.85 3.26
C SER A 321 -18.40 -34.01 4.66
N THR A 322 -19.21 -33.03 5.09
CA THR A 322 -19.99 -33.11 6.33
C THR A 322 -21.35 -33.79 6.15
N GLU A 323 -21.72 -34.11 4.90
CA GLU A 323 -23.00 -34.72 4.57
C GLU A 323 -23.10 -36.12 5.23
N LYS A 324 -23.94 -36.23 6.27
CA LYS A 324 -24.27 -37.53 6.88
C LYS A 324 -24.97 -38.36 5.82
N THR A 325 -24.29 -39.39 5.33
CA THR A 325 -24.87 -40.38 4.43
C THR A 325 -26.10 -40.96 5.12
N LYS A 326 -27.29 -40.70 4.56
CA LYS A 326 -28.53 -41.31 5.03
C LYS A 326 -28.59 -42.80 4.69
#